data_AF-A0AAV4LA91-F1
#
_entry.id   AF-A0AAV4LA91-F1
#
_cell.length_a   1.000
_cell.length_b   1.000
_cell.length_c   1.000
_cell.angle_alpha   90.00
_cell.angle_beta   90.00
_cell.angle_gamma   90.00
#
_symmetry.space_group_name_H-M   'P 1'
#
loop_
_entity.id
_entity.type
_entity.pdbx_description
1 polymer ?
#
loop_
_entity_poly.entity_id
_entity_poly.type
_entity_poly.pdbx_seq_one_letter_code
_entity_poly.pdbx_strand_id
1 'polypeptide(L)'
;MDCERIRMNSKSTEIANRRFPRNERERGSVLLLTLFLTMLGVWIASTMFISATSQYRTALAHRQISQGNWLAEAAIMRAIGELNRNAAWRAGFTNIPFGGGTYSLTVQALDKQLMKLSAEGRIGVKVRRTIEVIYDTNTKKVLSWKEG
;
A
#
# COMPACT_ATOMS: atom_id res chain seq x y z
N MET A 1 -8.12 90.50 -11.07
CA MET A 1 -7.56 89.23 -11.58
C MET A 1 -8.07 88.08 -10.69
N ASP A 2 -9.39 87.88 -10.62
CA ASP A 2 -9.99 86.97 -9.60
C ASP A 2 -11.12 86.05 -10.12
N CYS A 3 -11.33 85.96 -11.44
CA CYS A 3 -12.31 85.01 -12.00
C CYS A 3 -11.70 83.68 -12.44
N GLU A 4 -10.37 83.59 -12.60
CA GLU A 4 -9.72 82.40 -13.16
C GLU A 4 -9.38 81.34 -12.09
N ARG A 5 -9.23 81.76 -10.83
CA ARG A 5 -8.86 80.86 -9.71
C ARG A 5 -10.03 80.01 -9.21
N ILE A 6 -11.28 80.45 -9.39
CA ILE A 6 -12.48 79.69 -8.97
C ILE A 6 -12.76 78.53 -9.94
N ARG A 7 -12.35 78.65 -11.21
CA ARG A 7 -12.60 77.62 -12.24
C ARG A 7 -11.69 76.39 -12.14
N MET A 8 -10.52 76.51 -11.52
CA MET A 8 -9.62 75.36 -11.33
C MET A 8 -10.03 74.45 -10.16
N ASN A 9 -10.74 74.97 -9.15
CA ASN A 9 -11.09 74.18 -7.98
C ASN A 9 -12.31 73.26 -8.22
N SER A 10 -13.22 73.63 -9.13
CA SER A 10 -14.42 72.79 -9.39
C SER A 10 -14.11 71.53 -10.20
N LYS A 11 -13.10 71.57 -11.07
CA LYS A 11 -12.71 70.40 -11.89
C LYS A 11 -11.94 69.35 -11.08
N SER A 12 -11.21 69.74 -10.03
CA SER A 12 -10.43 68.79 -9.24
C SER A 12 -11.29 67.94 -8.29
N THR A 13 -12.47 68.42 -7.91
CA THR A 13 -13.43 67.67 -7.08
C THR A 13 -14.29 66.68 -7.87
N GLU A 14 -14.36 66.82 -9.20
CA GLU A 14 -15.19 65.95 -10.05
C GLU A 14 -14.52 64.61 -10.40
N ILE A 15 -13.19 64.52 -10.29
CA ILE A 15 -12.44 63.31 -10.64
C ILE A 15 -12.38 62.30 -9.47
N ALA A 16 -12.62 62.76 -8.23
CA ALA A 16 -12.51 61.93 -7.04
C ALA A 16 -13.73 61.04 -6.74
N ASN A 17 -14.82 61.14 -7.52
CA ASN A 17 -16.04 60.37 -7.28
C ASN A 17 -16.43 59.47 -8.45
N ARG A 18 -15.45 58.84 -9.11
CA ARG A 18 -15.71 57.61 -9.87
C ARG A 18 -15.85 56.45 -8.89
N ARG A 19 -16.95 56.48 -8.13
CA ARG A 19 -17.41 55.34 -7.35
C ARG A 19 -17.75 54.25 -8.37
N PHE A 20 -16.92 53.21 -8.44
CA PHE A 20 -17.19 52.03 -9.27
C PHE A 20 -18.65 51.60 -9.04
N PRO A 21 -19.47 51.46 -10.10
CA PRO A 21 -20.85 51.01 -9.92
C PRO A 21 -20.81 49.68 -9.18
N ARG A 22 -21.37 49.64 -7.96
CA ARG A 22 -21.56 48.39 -7.21
C ARG A 22 -22.61 47.58 -7.98
N ASN A 23 -22.16 46.71 -8.86
CA ASN A 23 -23.01 45.76 -9.54
C ASN A 23 -23.36 44.63 -8.55
N GLU A 24 -24.48 44.77 -7.85
CA GLU A 24 -24.92 43.81 -6.82
C GLU A 24 -25.19 42.40 -7.38
N ARG A 25 -25.46 42.29 -8.69
CA ARG A 25 -25.60 41.00 -9.40
C ARG A 25 -24.28 40.21 -9.50
N GLU A 26 -23.12 40.88 -9.52
CA GLU A 26 -21.82 40.21 -9.62
C GLU A 26 -21.32 39.69 -8.27
N ARG A 27 -21.84 40.22 -7.16
CA ARG A 27 -21.42 39.79 -5.80
C ARG A 27 -21.90 38.38 -5.46
N GLY A 28 -23.09 38.00 -5.94
CA GLY A 28 -23.62 36.66 -5.74
C GLY A 28 -22.88 35.59 -6.56
N SER A 29 -22.50 35.92 -7.80
CA SER A 29 -21.80 34.99 -8.68
C SER A 29 -20.37 34.70 -8.22
N VAL A 30 -19.66 35.71 -7.69
CA VAL A 30 -18.32 35.51 -7.11
C VAL A 30 -18.39 34.59 -5.89
N LEU A 31 -19.39 34.75 -5.03
CA LEU A 31 -19.54 33.88 -3.85
C LEU A 31 -19.83 32.43 -4.27
N LEU A 32 -20.73 32.20 -5.23
CA LEU A 32 -20.98 30.87 -5.78
C LEU A 32 -19.74 30.25 -6.43
N LEU A 33 -18.96 31.03 -7.17
CA LEU A 33 -17.72 30.57 -7.79
C LEU A 33 -16.69 30.14 -6.72
N THR A 34 -16.51 30.95 -5.68
CA THR A 34 -15.59 30.61 -4.58
C THR A 34 -16.05 29.39 -3.79
N LEU A 35 -17.37 29.24 -3.55
CA LEU A 35 -17.94 28.06 -2.91
C LEU A 35 -17.72 26.80 -3.75
N PHE A 36 -17.94 26.90 -5.06
CA PHE A 36 -17.71 25.79 -5.98
C PHE A 36 -16.23 25.39 -6.02
N LEU A 37 -15.32 26.35 -6.12
CA LEU A 37 -13.87 26.10 -6.11
C LEU A 37 -13.40 25.48 -4.79
N THR A 38 -13.88 25.97 -3.65
CA THR A 38 -13.55 25.39 -2.34
C THR A 38 -14.12 23.99 -2.19
N MET A 39 -15.35 23.74 -2.66
CA MET A 39 -15.96 22.41 -2.65
C MET A 39 -15.17 21.41 -3.51
N LEU A 40 -14.76 21.81 -4.72
CA LEU A 40 -13.88 21.00 -5.57
C LEU A 40 -12.53 20.72 -4.88
N GLY A 41 -11.92 21.74 -4.27
CA GLY A 41 -10.67 21.61 -3.54
C GLY A 41 -10.76 20.61 -2.38
N VAL A 42 -11.83 20.68 -1.58
CA VAL A 42 -12.08 19.74 -0.48
C VAL A 42 -12.30 18.32 -1.02
N TRP A 43 -12.99 18.18 -2.14
CA TRP A 43 -13.25 16.87 -2.74
C TRP A 43 -11.97 16.19 -3.22
N ILE A 44 -11.10 16.93 -3.93
CA ILE A 44 -9.79 16.43 -4.36
C ILE A 44 -8.92 16.08 -3.15
N ALA A 45 -8.84 16.96 -2.15
CA ALA A 45 -8.05 16.70 -0.94
C ALA A 45 -8.53 15.44 -0.19
N SER A 46 -9.86 15.27 -0.06
CA SER A 46 -10.47 14.11 0.60
C SER A 46 -10.14 12.81 -0.13
N THR A 47 -10.31 12.78 -1.45
CA THR A 47 -9.99 11.59 -2.26
C THR A 47 -8.51 11.21 -2.16
N MET A 48 -7.60 12.18 -2.24
CA MET A 48 -6.16 11.92 -2.07
C MET A 48 -5.84 11.34 -0.70
N PHE A 49 -6.46 11.84 0.37
CA PHE A 49 -6.26 11.34 1.72
C PHE A 49 -6.74 9.89 1.89
N ILE A 50 -7.93 9.57 1.35
CA ILE A 50 -8.47 8.21 1.35
C ILE A 50 -7.57 7.27 0.52
N SER A 51 -7.11 7.71 -0.66
CA SER A 51 -6.21 6.92 -1.49
C SER A 51 -4.87 6.66 -0.81
N ALA A 52 -4.26 7.66 -0.16
CA ALA A 52 -2.98 7.51 0.54
C ALA A 52 -3.08 6.50 1.70
N THR A 53 -4.14 6.59 2.50
CA THR A 53 -4.35 5.66 3.62
C THR A 53 -4.64 4.23 3.13
N SER A 54 -5.39 4.08 2.03
CA SER A 54 -5.63 2.78 1.39
C SER A 54 -4.32 2.16 0.88
N GLN A 55 -3.52 2.92 0.12
CA GLN A 55 -2.24 2.44 -0.42
C GLN A 55 -1.29 1.99 0.69
N TYR A 56 -1.22 2.74 1.80
CA TYR A 56 -0.40 2.36 2.95
C TYR A 56 -0.82 1.01 3.55
N ARG A 57 -2.13 0.80 3.75
CA ARG A 57 -2.65 -0.47 4.29
C ARG A 57 -2.37 -1.64 3.35
N THR A 58 -2.54 -1.43 2.05
CA THR A 58 -2.25 -2.45 1.03
C THR A 58 -0.75 -2.78 1.01
N ALA A 59 0.13 -1.77 1.08
CA ALA A 59 1.57 -1.98 1.14
C ALA A 59 2.00 -2.78 2.39
N LEU A 60 1.42 -2.47 3.55
CA LEU A 60 1.68 -3.22 4.77
C LEU A 60 1.22 -4.68 4.65
N ALA A 61 0.03 -4.91 4.09
CA ALA A 61 -0.48 -6.26 3.85
C ALA A 61 0.41 -7.05 2.89
N HIS A 62 0.85 -6.43 1.78
CA HIS A 62 1.79 -7.04 0.84
C HIS A 62 3.10 -7.41 1.53
N ARG A 63 3.67 -6.51 2.35
CA ARG A 63 4.89 -6.80 3.09
C ARG A 63 4.74 -8.02 4.00
N GLN A 64 3.66 -8.10 4.76
CA GLN A 64 3.42 -9.24 5.65
C GLN A 64 3.22 -10.54 4.87
N ILE A 65 2.51 -10.49 3.75
CA ILE A 65 2.32 -11.62 2.83
C ILE A 65 3.67 -12.12 2.30
N SER A 66 4.52 -11.23 1.78
CA SER A 66 5.83 -11.59 1.24
C SER A 66 6.73 -12.20 2.32
N GLN A 67 6.72 -11.63 3.53
CA GLN A 67 7.46 -12.19 4.65
C GLN A 67 6.96 -13.59 5.05
N GLY A 68 5.64 -13.84 4.99
CA GLY A 68 5.06 -15.16 5.21
C GLY A 68 5.54 -16.19 4.17
N ASN A 69 5.61 -15.80 2.90
CA ASN A 69 6.16 -16.65 1.83
C ASN A 69 7.65 -16.95 2.07
N TRP A 70 8.46 -15.95 2.40
CA TRP A 70 9.88 -16.15 2.69
C TRP A 70 10.12 -17.08 3.90
N LEU A 71 9.24 -17.05 4.90
CA LEU A 71 9.30 -18.00 6.02
C LEU A 71 9.02 -19.44 5.60
N ALA A 72 7.99 -19.64 4.78
CA ALA A 72 7.67 -20.96 4.23
C ALA A 72 8.79 -21.49 3.32
N GLU A 73 9.36 -20.62 2.49
CA GLU A 73 10.49 -20.93 1.62
C GLU A 73 11.75 -21.29 2.42
N ALA A 74 12.09 -20.53 3.46
CA ALA A 74 13.20 -20.84 4.36
C ALA A 74 13.03 -22.22 5.03
N ALA A 75 11.79 -22.58 5.42
CA ALA A 75 11.49 -23.89 5.97
C ALA A 75 11.74 -25.01 4.95
N ILE A 76 11.31 -24.82 3.70
CA ILE A 76 11.55 -25.78 2.60
C ILE A 76 13.04 -25.94 2.35
N MET A 77 13.78 -24.84 2.22
CA MET A 77 15.23 -24.88 2.00
C MET A 77 15.94 -25.64 3.12
N ARG A 78 15.53 -25.42 4.37
CA ARG A 78 16.05 -26.16 5.52
C ARG A 78 15.72 -27.66 5.44
N ALA A 79 14.47 -28.01 5.11
CA ALA A 79 14.06 -29.41 4.98
C ALA A 79 14.79 -30.13 3.84
N ILE A 80 15.03 -29.47 2.70
CA ILE A 80 15.87 -29.99 1.62
C ILE A 80 17.29 -30.23 2.13
N GLY A 81 17.84 -29.31 2.95
CA GLY A 81 19.12 -29.50 3.63
C GLY A 81 19.16 -30.75 4.50
N GLU A 82 18.13 -30.99 5.32
CA GLU A 82 18.04 -32.20 6.15
C GLU A 82 17.87 -33.47 5.32
N LEU A 83 17.04 -33.44 4.27
CA LEU A 83 16.87 -34.56 3.34
C LEU A 83 18.16 -34.90 2.57
N ASN A 84 18.98 -33.90 2.26
CA ASN A 84 20.27 -34.10 1.61
C ASN A 84 21.32 -34.71 2.55
N ARG A 85 21.21 -34.46 3.85
CA ARG A 85 22.06 -35.09 4.88
C ARG A 85 21.58 -36.50 5.21
N ASN A 86 20.27 -36.68 5.32
CA ASN A 86 19.62 -37.95 5.62
C ASN A 86 18.35 -38.10 4.78
N ALA A 87 18.43 -38.91 3.72
CA ALA A 87 17.30 -39.15 2.81
C ALA A 87 16.11 -39.84 3.49
N ALA A 88 16.30 -40.46 4.66
CA ALA A 88 15.25 -41.07 5.46
C ALA A 88 14.60 -40.11 6.48
N TRP A 89 15.03 -38.84 6.56
CA TRP A 89 14.48 -37.88 7.50
C TRP A 89 13.02 -37.53 7.19
N ARG A 90 12.12 -37.68 8.18
CA ARG A 90 10.68 -37.40 8.04
C ARG A 90 10.09 -36.56 9.18
N ALA A 91 10.92 -36.05 10.09
CA ALA A 91 10.42 -35.43 11.32
C ALA A 91 9.63 -34.13 11.08
N GLY A 92 10.00 -33.35 10.06
CA GLY A 92 9.41 -32.04 9.82
C GLY A 92 9.82 -31.00 10.87
N PHE A 93 9.12 -29.88 10.90
CA PHE A 93 9.31 -28.79 11.85
C PHE A 93 7.96 -28.26 12.33
N THR A 94 7.87 -27.87 13.60
CA THR A 94 6.62 -27.32 14.15
C THR A 94 6.90 -26.06 14.95
N ASN A 95 6.25 -24.96 14.56
CA ASN A 95 6.31 -23.65 15.23
C ASN A 95 7.73 -23.15 15.55
N ILE A 96 8.65 -23.26 14.60
CA ILE A 96 10.02 -22.77 14.77
C ILE A 96 10.05 -21.25 14.56
N PRO A 97 10.57 -20.45 15.53
CA PRO A 97 10.67 -19.01 15.38
C PRO A 97 11.76 -18.61 14.39
N PHE A 98 11.46 -17.66 13.50
CA PHE A 98 12.42 -17.08 12.56
C PHE A 98 11.95 -15.71 12.06
N GLY A 99 12.84 -14.72 12.00
CA GLY A 99 12.57 -13.43 11.34
C GLY A 99 11.33 -12.65 11.81
N GLY A 100 10.90 -12.82 13.07
CA GLY A 100 9.70 -12.17 13.62
C GLY A 100 8.38 -12.92 13.36
N GLY A 101 8.45 -14.13 12.80
CA GLY A 101 7.33 -15.04 12.66
C GLY A 101 7.70 -16.46 13.10
N THR A 102 6.84 -17.41 12.74
CA THR A 102 7.08 -18.84 12.96
C THR A 102 6.82 -19.61 11.69
N TYR A 103 7.57 -20.68 11.44
CA TYR A 103 7.24 -21.61 10.38
C TYR A 103 7.03 -23.03 10.90
N SER A 104 6.23 -23.80 10.16
CA SER A 104 6.04 -25.24 10.34
C SER A 104 6.22 -25.92 9.00
N LEU A 105 6.67 -27.17 9.01
CA LEU A 105 6.86 -27.97 7.80
C LEU A 105 6.49 -29.41 8.09
N THR A 106 5.71 -29.99 7.18
CA THR A 106 5.34 -31.39 7.20
C THR A 106 5.94 -32.09 5.99
N VAL A 107 6.45 -33.31 6.21
CA VAL A 107 7.04 -34.15 5.17
C VAL A 107 6.13 -35.35 4.98
N GLN A 108 5.70 -35.60 3.75
CA GLN A 108 4.90 -36.77 3.39
C GLN A 108 5.62 -37.52 2.27
N ALA A 109 5.79 -38.84 2.42
CA ALA A 109 6.32 -39.67 1.35
C ALA A 109 5.21 -39.95 0.33
N LEU A 110 5.43 -39.60 -0.95
CA LEU A 110 4.58 -40.03 -2.06
C LEU A 110 5.02 -41.40 -2.59
N ASP A 111 6.33 -41.61 -2.61
CA ASP A 111 6.98 -42.85 -3.06
C ASP A 111 8.32 -43.01 -2.32
N LYS A 112 9.06 -44.09 -2.59
CA LYS A 112 10.36 -44.40 -1.98
C LYS A 112 11.36 -43.23 -2.04
N GLN A 113 11.31 -42.44 -3.12
CA GLN A 113 12.26 -41.33 -3.34
C GLN A 113 11.60 -39.96 -3.51
N LEU A 114 10.26 -39.93 -3.67
CA LEU A 114 9.49 -38.70 -3.86
C LEU A 114 8.85 -38.25 -2.54
N MET A 115 9.16 -37.03 -2.14
CA MET A 115 8.68 -36.41 -0.90
C MET A 115 7.84 -35.16 -1.22
N LYS A 116 6.65 -35.06 -0.63
CA LYS A 116 5.92 -33.79 -0.52
C LYS A 116 6.42 -33.05 0.72
N LEU A 117 6.83 -31.82 0.53
CA LEU A 117 7.11 -30.87 1.59
C LEU A 117 5.97 -29.86 1.58
N SER A 118 5.23 -29.77 2.68
CA SER A 118 4.23 -28.73 2.86
C SER A 118 4.69 -27.84 4.00
N ALA A 119 5.08 -26.62 3.66
CA ALA A 119 5.60 -25.63 4.58
C ALA A 119 4.60 -24.51 4.79
N GLU A 120 4.56 -24.01 6.01
CA GLU A 120 3.67 -22.95 6.42
C GLU A 120 4.46 -21.86 7.14
N GLY A 121 4.39 -20.63 6.63
CA GLY A 121 4.91 -19.44 7.27
C GLY A 121 3.79 -18.64 7.93
N ARG A 122 4.00 -18.24 9.18
CA ARG A 122 3.06 -17.44 9.97
C ARG A 122 3.72 -16.15 10.45
N ILE A 123 3.02 -15.03 10.26
CA ILE A 123 3.39 -13.72 10.80
C ILE A 123 2.21 -13.14 11.55
N GLY A 124 2.37 -13.04 12.87
CA GLY A 124 1.30 -12.70 13.78
C GLY A 124 0.14 -13.71 13.69
N VAL A 125 -1.07 -13.23 13.99
CA VAL A 125 -2.27 -14.08 14.09
C VAL A 125 -2.99 -14.23 12.74
N LYS A 126 -2.82 -13.27 11.82
CA LYS A 126 -3.65 -13.16 10.60
C LYS A 126 -2.99 -13.66 9.33
N VAL A 127 -1.66 -13.62 9.22
CA VAL A 127 -0.98 -13.96 7.98
C VAL A 127 -0.45 -15.38 8.06
N ARG A 128 -1.04 -16.23 7.22
CA ARG A 128 -0.69 -17.63 7.02
C ARG A 128 -0.44 -17.86 5.55
N ARG A 129 0.73 -18.41 5.22
CA ARG A 129 1.12 -18.74 3.85
C ARG A 129 1.64 -20.16 3.78
N THR A 130 1.24 -20.88 2.75
CA THR A 130 1.58 -22.29 2.57
C THR A 130 2.26 -22.47 1.23
N ILE A 131 3.37 -23.21 1.22
CA ILE A 131 4.07 -23.60 0.00
C ILE A 131 4.16 -25.12 0.00
N GLU A 132 3.82 -25.72 -1.13
CA GLU A 132 3.93 -27.15 -1.36
C GLU A 132 4.98 -27.43 -2.43
N VAL A 133 5.89 -28.35 -2.11
CA VAL A 133 7.01 -28.73 -2.98
C VAL A 133 7.08 -30.24 -3.08
N ILE A 134 7.29 -30.74 -4.30
CA ILE A 134 7.61 -32.16 -4.53
C ILE A 134 9.11 -32.24 -4.79
N TYR A 135 9.82 -32.95 -3.92
CA TYR A 135 11.26 -33.14 -3.96
C TYR A 135 11.62 -34.60 -4.19
N ASP A 136 12.52 -34.85 -5.14
CA ASP A 136 13.10 -36.16 -5.38
C ASP A 136 14.47 -36.26 -4.67
N THR A 137 14.56 -37.20 -3.73
CA THR A 137 15.75 -37.44 -2.90
C THR A 137 16.91 -38.12 -3.65
N ASN A 138 16.65 -38.77 -4.78
CA ASN A 138 17.68 -39.45 -5.56
C ASN A 138 18.34 -38.51 -6.57
N THR A 139 17.52 -37.81 -7.35
CA THR A 139 18.02 -36.81 -8.31
C THR A 139 18.39 -35.49 -7.64
N LYS A 140 17.99 -35.29 -6.38
CA LYS A 140 18.15 -34.06 -5.60
C LYS A 140 17.56 -32.85 -6.31
N LYS A 141 16.40 -33.03 -6.94
CA LYS A 141 15.71 -32.01 -7.72
C LYS A 141 14.33 -31.73 -7.18
N VAL A 142 13.93 -30.47 -7.28
CA VAL A 142 12.56 -30.03 -7.08
C VAL A 142 11.79 -30.28 -8.38
N LEU A 143 10.70 -31.04 -8.30
CA LEU A 143 9.86 -31.41 -9.44
C LEU A 143 8.64 -30.50 -9.57
N SER A 144 8.13 -29.97 -8.46
CA SER A 144 6.97 -29.09 -8.46
C SER A 144 7.08 -28.10 -7.32
N TRP A 145 6.70 -26.85 -7.59
CA TRP A 145 6.60 -25.76 -6.63
C TRP A 145 5.22 -25.13 -6.77
N LYS A 146 4.45 -25.10 -5.68
CA LYS A 146 3.11 -24.49 -5.63
C LYS A 146 3.02 -23.57 -4.42
N GLU A 147 2.58 -22.35 -4.67
CA GLU A 147 2.34 -21.35 -3.63
C GLU A 147 0.84 -21.19 -3.40
N GLY A 148 0.44 -21.02 -2.13
CA GLY A 148 -0.95 -20.87 -1.68
C GLY A 148 -1.25 -19.54 -1.00
#